data_AF-A0A920ATP9-F1
#
_entry.id   AF-A0A920ATP9-F1
#
_cell.length_a   1.000
_cell.length_b   1.000
_cell.length_c   1.000
_cell.angle_alpha   90.00
_cell.angle_beta   90.00
_cell.angle_gamma   90.00
#
_symmetry.space_group_name_H-M   'P 1'
#
loop_
_entity.id
_entity.type
_entity.pdbx_description
1 polymer ?
#
loop_
_entity_poly.entity_id
_entity_poly.type
_entity_poly.pdbx_seq_one_letter_code
_entity_poly.pdbx_strand_id
1 'polypeptide(L)'
;MSLYLFLKTFILSFYTTILNPTNLHNNLKFQQIYQIWSSIKQDNIIGDYTEFGVFKGKSLYHSWRCAKKHKIKNVMFYGFDSFEGFPVENHDLYTNEKFKTTIEKVNKNFKNKNNVQLIKGFFDQSLKQDQIQSIKNISFAFIDCDIYESSISIFNYLENRVSVGGFIMIDDFSSVDKNGNSIYKAWEENKKINQDFIFYSNYSNGQVFRRIK
;
A
#
# COMPACT_ATOMS: atom_id res chain seq x y z
N MET A 1 -42.42 9.86 9.25
CA MET A 1 -40.99 10.25 9.34
C MET A 1 -40.92 11.74 9.68
N SER A 2 -40.17 12.16 10.70
CA SER A 2 -40.12 13.59 11.05
C SER A 2 -39.37 14.40 9.99
N LEU A 3 -39.78 15.64 9.77
CA LEU A 3 -39.13 16.55 8.80
C LEU A 3 -37.63 16.73 9.11
N TYR A 4 -37.28 16.74 10.39
CA TYR A 4 -35.89 16.76 10.86
C TYR A 4 -35.10 15.53 10.42
N LEU A 5 -35.68 14.33 10.59
CA LEU A 5 -35.03 13.10 10.16
C LEU A 5 -34.86 13.08 8.64
N PHE A 6 -35.89 13.50 7.90
CA PHE A 6 -35.86 13.60 6.44
C PHE A 6 -34.75 14.53 5.95
N LEU A 7 -34.66 15.76 6.48
CA LEU A 7 -33.62 16.73 6.11
C LEU A 7 -32.21 16.21 6.43
N LYS A 8 -32.03 15.63 7.62
CA LYS A 8 -30.73 15.06 8.02
C LYS A 8 -30.32 13.90 7.10
N THR A 9 -31.25 13.00 6.77
CA THR A 9 -30.97 11.89 5.85
C THR A 9 -30.74 12.38 4.43
N PHE A 10 -31.49 13.38 3.96
CA PHE A 10 -31.33 13.92 2.61
C PHE A 10 -29.95 14.56 2.42
N ILE A 11 -29.50 15.36 3.40
CA ILE A 11 -28.18 15.98 3.39
C ILE A 11 -27.08 14.90 3.39
N LEU A 12 -27.17 13.93 4.31
CA LEU A 12 -26.19 12.84 4.39
C LEU A 12 -26.14 12.02 3.10
N SER A 13 -27.30 11.64 2.56
CA SER A 13 -27.41 10.92 1.29
C SER A 13 -26.80 11.73 0.16
N PHE A 14 -27.13 13.02 0.03
CA PHE A 14 -26.58 13.90 -0.99
C PHE A 14 -25.04 14.00 -0.90
N TYR A 15 -24.49 14.18 0.30
CA TYR A 15 -23.04 14.15 0.52
C TYR A 15 -22.41 12.82 0.11
N THR A 16 -23.04 11.68 0.44
CA THR A 16 -22.55 10.35 0.03
C THR A 16 -22.67 10.11 -1.47
N THR A 17 -23.66 10.69 -2.15
CA THR A 17 -23.87 10.52 -3.60
C THR A 17 -22.91 11.40 -4.41
N ILE A 18 -22.52 12.57 -3.91
CA ILE A 18 -21.55 13.45 -4.59
C ILE A 18 -20.12 12.88 -4.51
N LEU A 19 -19.78 12.23 -3.39
CA LEU A 19 -18.47 11.63 -3.23
C LEU A 19 -18.42 10.31 -4.01
N ASN A 20 -17.83 10.35 -5.22
CA ASN A 20 -17.53 9.14 -5.99
C ASN A 20 -16.82 8.11 -5.07
N PRO A 21 -17.26 6.83 -5.03
CA PRO A 21 -16.65 5.78 -4.22
C PRO A 21 -15.12 5.69 -4.32
N THR A 22 -14.55 5.92 -5.51
CA THR A 22 -13.10 5.95 -5.72
C THR A 22 -12.40 7.08 -4.96
N ASN A 23 -13.04 8.26 -4.87
CA ASN A 23 -12.50 9.38 -4.09
C ASN A 23 -12.58 9.08 -2.58
N LEU A 24 -13.68 8.47 -2.12
CA LEU A 24 -13.81 8.05 -0.73
C LEU A 24 -12.74 7.01 -0.36
N HIS A 25 -12.56 5.98 -1.18
CA HIS A 25 -11.52 4.96 -1.01
C HIS A 25 -10.13 5.62 -0.89
N ASN A 26 -9.76 6.52 -1.81
CA ASN A 26 -8.46 7.22 -1.76
C ASN A 26 -8.30 8.10 -0.51
N ASN A 27 -9.37 8.78 -0.08
CA ASN A 27 -9.33 9.58 1.14
C ASN A 27 -9.06 8.71 2.38
N LEU A 28 -9.76 7.57 2.49
CA LEU A 28 -9.56 6.62 3.58
C LEU A 28 -8.16 6.00 3.55
N LYS A 29 -7.66 5.62 2.36
CA LYS A 29 -6.27 5.16 2.15
C LYS A 29 -5.26 6.18 2.71
N PHE A 30 -5.44 7.46 2.37
CA PHE A 30 -4.53 8.53 2.82
C PHE A 30 -4.62 8.80 4.32
N GLN A 31 -5.82 8.70 4.90
CA GLN A 31 -6.02 8.79 6.33
C GLN A 31 -5.36 7.61 7.06
N GLN A 32 -5.46 6.40 6.53
CA GLN A 32 -4.84 5.21 7.09
C GLN A 32 -3.31 5.31 7.11
N ILE A 33 -2.70 5.77 6.01
CA ILE A 33 -1.25 6.07 5.93
C ILE A 33 -0.84 7.05 7.03
N TYR A 34 -1.61 8.13 7.23
CA TYR A 34 -1.33 9.11 8.28
C TYR A 34 -1.35 8.49 9.68
N GLN A 35 -2.36 7.66 9.97
CA GLN A 35 -2.50 6.97 11.24
C GLN A 35 -1.34 5.99 11.51
N ILE A 36 -0.91 5.22 10.50
CA ILE A 36 0.22 4.29 10.62
C ILE A 36 1.50 5.06 11.00
N TRP A 37 1.80 6.17 10.32
CA TRP A 37 2.95 7.00 10.67
C TRP A 37 2.88 7.59 12.08
N SER A 38 1.67 7.91 12.56
CA SER A 38 1.47 8.33 13.95
C SER A 38 1.83 7.21 14.93
N SER A 39 1.38 5.98 14.68
CA SER A 39 1.69 4.82 15.52
C SER A 39 3.17 4.47 15.49
N ILE A 40 3.80 4.47 14.31
CA ILE A 40 5.27 4.29 14.17
C ILE A 40 6.03 5.30 15.01
N LYS A 41 5.58 6.57 15.01
CA LYS A 41 6.19 7.61 15.82
C LYS A 41 5.99 7.37 17.32
N GLN A 42 4.79 6.98 17.73
CA GLN A 42 4.45 6.75 19.14
C GLN A 42 5.29 5.62 19.75
N ASP A 43 5.46 4.54 18.99
CA ASP A 43 6.13 3.32 19.46
C ASP A 43 7.62 3.29 19.09
N ASN A 44 8.14 4.37 18.50
CA ASN A 44 9.53 4.51 18.02
C ASN A 44 10.00 3.33 17.16
N ILE A 45 9.13 2.85 16.28
CA ILE A 45 9.43 1.71 15.41
C ILE A 45 10.46 2.15 14.37
N ILE A 46 11.60 1.46 14.36
CA ILE A 46 12.70 1.73 13.43
C ILE A 46 12.48 0.91 12.16
N GLY A 47 12.63 1.56 11.02
CA GLY A 47 12.68 0.88 9.74
C GLY A 47 12.23 1.73 8.57
N ASP A 48 12.47 1.22 7.38
CA ASP A 48 12.18 1.89 6.12
C ASP A 48 10.72 1.72 5.70
N TYR A 49 10.33 2.52 4.71
CA TYR A 49 9.06 2.42 4.01
C TYR A 49 9.24 1.72 2.66
N THR A 50 8.39 0.76 2.36
CA THR A 50 8.36 0.07 1.06
C THR A 50 6.95 0.09 0.47
N GLU A 51 6.80 0.53 -0.78
CA GLU A 51 5.53 0.51 -1.53
C GLU A 51 5.66 -0.36 -2.77
N PHE A 52 4.72 -1.29 -2.95
CA PHE A 52 4.70 -2.23 -4.08
C PHE A 52 3.50 -1.90 -4.96
N GLY A 53 3.76 -1.23 -6.10
CA GLY A 53 2.76 -0.58 -6.93
C GLY A 53 2.72 0.92 -6.65
N VAL A 54 3.51 1.68 -7.42
CA VAL A 54 3.71 3.12 -7.23
C VAL A 54 2.83 3.93 -8.18
N PHE A 55 2.62 3.43 -9.40
CA PHE A 55 1.95 4.11 -10.50
C PHE A 55 2.45 5.55 -10.67
N LYS A 56 1.65 6.56 -10.29
CA LYS A 56 2.01 7.99 -10.39
C LYS A 56 2.74 8.54 -9.16
N GLY A 57 2.94 7.72 -8.12
CA GLY A 57 3.66 8.05 -6.89
C GLY A 57 2.89 8.88 -5.87
N LYS A 58 1.55 8.91 -5.94
CA LYS A 58 0.73 9.72 -5.04
C LYS A 58 0.80 9.24 -3.58
N SER A 59 0.57 7.95 -3.36
CA SER A 59 0.67 7.25 -2.07
C SER A 59 2.07 7.36 -1.50
N LEU A 60 3.10 7.03 -2.29
CA LEU A 60 4.51 7.17 -1.90
C LEU A 60 4.86 8.59 -1.45
N TYR A 61 4.45 9.60 -2.21
CA TYR A 61 4.67 11.00 -1.86
C TYR A 61 3.90 11.41 -0.58
N HIS A 62 2.66 10.94 -0.41
CA HIS A 62 1.87 11.18 0.78
C HIS A 62 2.49 10.54 2.03
N SER A 63 2.95 9.29 1.91
CA SER A 63 3.68 8.58 2.97
C SER A 63 4.93 9.35 3.40
N TRP A 64 5.74 9.80 2.44
CA TRP A 64 6.91 10.65 2.70
C TRP A 64 6.56 11.95 3.45
N ARG A 65 5.45 12.61 3.07
CA ARG A 65 4.97 13.82 3.76
C ARG A 65 4.51 13.53 5.18
N CYS A 66 3.82 12.41 5.41
CA CYS A 66 3.35 12.01 6.72
C CYS A 66 4.50 11.72 7.68
N ALA A 67 5.51 10.95 7.24
CA ALA A 67 6.71 10.71 8.04
C ALA A 67 7.42 12.01 8.44
N LYS A 68 7.57 12.96 7.50
CA LYS A 68 8.11 14.28 7.79
C LYS A 68 7.27 15.06 8.79
N LYS A 69 5.93 15.04 8.63
CA LYS A 69 5.00 15.72 9.56
C LYS A 69 5.08 15.15 10.98
N HIS A 70 5.25 13.83 11.11
CA HIS A 70 5.48 13.16 12.40
C HIS A 70 6.93 13.24 12.90
N LYS A 71 7.81 13.96 12.18
CA LYS A 71 9.24 14.15 12.53
C LYS A 71 10.00 12.82 12.68
N ILE A 72 9.65 11.83 11.87
CA ILE A 72 10.42 10.58 11.80
C ILE A 72 11.69 10.85 10.98
N LYS A 73 12.82 10.38 11.51
CA LYS A 73 14.15 10.59 10.91
C LYS A 73 14.71 9.25 10.45
N ASN A 74 15.68 9.30 9.55
CA ASN A 74 16.45 8.13 9.09
C ASN A 74 15.58 7.02 8.47
N VAL A 75 14.60 7.42 7.65
CA VAL A 75 13.73 6.51 6.90
C VAL A 75 14.01 6.68 5.41
N MET A 76 14.34 5.57 4.76
CA MET A 76 14.35 5.46 3.31
C MET A 76 12.97 5.03 2.81
N PHE A 77 12.60 5.54 1.63
CA PHE A 77 11.33 5.27 0.98
C PHE A 77 11.62 4.57 -0.34
N TYR A 78 11.24 3.31 -0.44
CA TYR A 78 11.44 2.48 -1.62
C TYR A 78 10.10 2.28 -2.33
N GLY A 79 10.04 2.65 -3.61
CA GLY A 79 8.86 2.41 -4.46
C GLY A 79 9.19 1.40 -5.54
N PHE A 80 8.57 0.23 -5.50
CA PHE A 80 8.73 -0.85 -6.47
C PHE A 80 7.58 -0.83 -7.48
N ASP A 81 7.91 -0.80 -8.76
CA ASP A 81 6.91 -0.84 -9.83
C ASP A 81 7.57 -1.35 -11.12
N SER A 82 6.81 -2.05 -11.96
CA SER A 82 7.30 -2.43 -13.29
C SER A 82 7.45 -1.21 -14.19
N PHE A 83 6.59 -0.19 -14.00
CA PHE A 83 6.32 0.90 -14.95
C PHE A 83 5.95 0.40 -16.35
N GLU A 84 5.52 -0.85 -16.44
CA GLU A 84 5.19 -1.57 -17.68
C GLU A 84 3.79 -2.20 -17.60
N GLY A 85 3.15 -2.15 -16.42
CA GLY A 85 1.85 -2.73 -16.13
C GLY A 85 1.95 -4.04 -15.34
N PHE A 86 0.99 -4.93 -15.54
CA PHE A 86 0.84 -6.21 -14.85
C PHE A 86 1.54 -7.35 -15.61
N PRO A 87 2.09 -8.36 -14.90
CA PRO A 87 2.65 -9.55 -15.51
C PRO A 87 1.58 -10.44 -16.16
N VAL A 88 0.32 -10.35 -15.69
CA VAL A 88 -0.84 -11.09 -16.20
C VAL A 88 -2.09 -10.21 -16.14
N GLU A 89 -2.96 -10.30 -17.14
CA GLU A 89 -4.25 -9.57 -17.18
C GLU A 89 -5.41 -10.52 -16.83
N ASN A 90 -5.67 -10.66 -15.53
CA ASN A 90 -6.70 -11.55 -15.00
C ASN A 90 -7.96 -10.85 -14.47
N HIS A 91 -8.08 -9.54 -14.69
CA HIS A 91 -9.18 -8.73 -14.19
C HIS A 91 -9.58 -7.62 -15.17
N ASP A 92 -10.89 -7.38 -15.32
CA ASP A 92 -11.41 -6.45 -16.33
C ASP A 92 -11.04 -4.98 -16.05
N LEU A 93 -10.80 -4.63 -14.78
CA LEU A 93 -10.41 -3.28 -14.39
C LEU A 93 -8.89 -3.04 -14.48
N TYR A 94 -8.08 -4.08 -14.29
CA TYR A 94 -6.62 -3.99 -14.17
C TYR A 94 -5.96 -4.37 -15.51
N THR A 95 -5.99 -3.44 -16.47
CA THR A 95 -5.40 -3.64 -17.81
C THR A 95 -4.17 -2.79 -18.01
N ASN A 96 -3.19 -3.29 -18.77
CA ASN A 96 -1.92 -2.59 -18.98
C ASN A 96 -2.08 -1.19 -19.57
N GLU A 97 -3.08 -0.97 -20.42
CA GLU A 97 -3.33 0.34 -21.02
C GLU A 97 -3.64 1.43 -20.00
N LYS A 98 -4.37 1.10 -18.93
CA LYS A 98 -4.80 2.08 -17.91
C LYS A 98 -3.69 2.40 -16.92
N PHE A 99 -2.72 1.51 -16.75
CA PHE A 99 -1.68 1.58 -15.71
C PHE A 99 -0.27 1.85 -16.24
N LYS A 100 -0.13 2.14 -17.54
CA LYS A 100 1.16 2.57 -18.11
C LYS A 100 1.54 3.98 -17.64
N THR A 101 2.74 4.07 -17.07
CA THR A 101 3.45 5.31 -16.77
C THR A 101 4.94 5.07 -17.00
N THR A 102 5.78 6.10 -16.92
CA THR A 102 7.24 5.92 -17.07
C THR A 102 7.95 6.35 -15.81
N ILE A 103 9.01 5.63 -15.44
CA ILE A 103 9.79 5.93 -14.25
C ILE A 103 10.34 7.36 -14.28
N GLU A 104 10.67 7.91 -15.45
CA GLU A 104 11.17 9.28 -15.60
C GLU A 104 10.11 10.31 -15.20
N LYS A 105 8.83 10.06 -15.55
CA LYS A 105 7.72 10.94 -15.15
C LYS A 105 7.53 10.92 -13.64
N VAL A 106 7.63 9.75 -13.03
CA VAL A 106 7.44 9.58 -11.58
C VAL A 106 8.62 10.15 -10.81
N ASN A 107 9.86 9.92 -11.26
CA ASN A 107 11.09 10.45 -10.68
C ASN A 107 11.08 11.99 -10.58
N LYS A 108 10.44 12.71 -11.52
CA LYS A 108 10.28 14.17 -11.43
C LYS A 108 9.60 14.62 -10.13
N ASN A 109 8.67 13.83 -9.59
CA ASN A 109 7.99 14.14 -8.33
C ASN A 109 8.94 14.02 -7.11
N PHE A 110 10.06 13.32 -7.26
CA PHE A 110 10.99 12.99 -6.18
C PHE A 110 12.40 13.61 -6.35
N LYS A 111 12.62 14.46 -7.38
CA LYS A 111 13.95 15.03 -7.72
C LYS A 111 14.77 15.61 -6.55
N ASN A 112 14.12 16.19 -5.54
CA ASN A 112 14.79 16.80 -4.37
C ASN A 112 14.59 15.98 -3.08
N LYS A 113 14.38 14.67 -3.18
CA LYS A 113 14.09 13.78 -2.06
C LYS A 113 15.08 12.62 -2.05
N ASN A 114 16.28 12.91 -1.54
CA ASN A 114 17.42 11.97 -1.55
C ASN A 114 17.13 10.67 -0.79
N ASN A 115 16.13 10.66 0.10
CA ASN A 115 15.69 9.50 0.85
C ASN A 115 14.56 8.71 0.16
N VAL A 116 14.30 8.94 -1.13
CA VAL A 116 13.33 8.21 -1.93
C VAL A 116 14.04 7.54 -3.10
N GLN A 117 13.80 6.24 -3.29
CA GLN A 117 14.33 5.44 -4.39
C GLN A 117 13.20 4.72 -5.11
N LEU A 118 13.16 4.84 -6.43
CA LEU A 118 12.25 4.07 -7.29
C LEU A 118 13.00 2.92 -7.92
N ILE A 119 12.41 1.73 -7.87
CA ILE A 119 12.99 0.49 -8.34
C ILE A 119 12.11 -0.03 -9.45
N LYS A 120 12.65 0.00 -10.67
CA LYS A 120 11.96 -0.52 -11.85
C LYS A 120 12.10 -2.04 -11.92
N GLY A 121 10.99 -2.72 -12.21
CA GLY A 121 10.94 -4.12 -12.61
C GLY A 121 9.84 -4.89 -11.89
N PHE A 122 9.39 -5.99 -12.51
CA PHE A 122 8.44 -6.92 -11.88
C PHE A 122 9.01 -7.46 -10.56
N PHE A 123 8.13 -7.69 -9.58
CA PHE A 123 8.55 -7.99 -8.20
C PHE A 123 9.40 -9.27 -8.09
N ASP A 124 9.15 -10.26 -8.92
CA ASP A 124 9.94 -11.50 -8.99
C ASP A 124 11.39 -11.29 -9.46
N GLN A 125 11.69 -10.14 -10.06
CA GLN A 125 13.02 -9.73 -10.53
C GLN A 125 13.60 -8.61 -9.65
N SER A 126 12.84 -7.52 -9.45
CA SER A 126 13.32 -6.33 -8.74
C SER A 126 13.65 -6.60 -7.28
N LEU A 127 12.89 -7.48 -6.62
CA LEU A 127 13.14 -7.85 -5.22
C LEU A 127 14.37 -8.74 -5.06
N LYS A 128 14.87 -9.39 -6.11
CA LYS A 128 16.07 -10.26 -6.05
C LYS A 128 17.39 -9.50 -6.19
N GLN A 129 17.37 -8.21 -6.48
CA GLN A 129 18.60 -7.40 -6.61
C GLN A 129 19.33 -7.32 -5.26
N ASP A 130 20.66 -7.44 -5.26
CA ASP A 130 21.47 -7.47 -4.02
C ASP A 130 21.24 -6.25 -3.12
N GLN A 131 21.17 -5.06 -3.72
CA GLN A 131 20.89 -3.81 -3.00
C GLN A 131 19.53 -3.84 -2.31
N ILE A 132 18.53 -4.51 -2.89
CA ILE A 132 17.19 -4.63 -2.33
C ILE A 132 17.13 -5.73 -1.27
N GLN A 133 17.84 -6.83 -1.48
CA GLN A 133 18.00 -7.88 -0.48
C GLN A 133 18.72 -7.38 0.78
N SER A 134 19.53 -6.32 0.67
CA SER A 134 20.19 -5.68 1.81
C SER A 134 19.25 -4.85 2.69
N ILE A 135 18.06 -4.48 2.20
CA ILE A 135 17.06 -3.73 2.96
C ILE A 135 16.53 -4.63 4.09
N LYS A 136 16.78 -4.21 5.32
CA LYS A 136 16.33 -4.87 6.54
C LYS A 136 15.59 -3.85 7.39
N ASN A 137 14.67 -4.33 8.22
CA ASN A 137 13.85 -3.51 9.11
C ASN A 137 12.94 -2.55 8.33
N ILE A 138 11.77 -3.04 7.94
CA ILE A 138 10.70 -2.28 7.29
C ILE A 138 9.70 -1.92 8.39
N SER A 139 9.55 -0.63 8.68
CA SER A 139 8.55 -0.18 9.65
C SER A 139 7.15 -0.12 9.04
N PHE A 140 7.08 0.08 7.73
CA PHE A 140 5.83 0.19 6.99
C PHE A 140 5.96 -0.32 5.55
N ALA A 141 5.31 -1.45 5.26
CA ALA A 141 5.09 -1.92 3.90
C ALA A 141 3.66 -1.59 3.44
N PHE A 142 3.54 -1.02 2.23
CA PHE A 142 2.26 -0.80 1.56
C PHE A 142 2.21 -1.61 0.26
N ILE A 143 1.24 -2.51 0.15
CA ILE A 143 1.04 -3.42 -0.98
C ILE A 143 -0.17 -2.92 -1.77
N ASP A 144 0.05 -2.44 -2.98
CA ASP A 144 -0.96 -1.88 -3.90
C ASP A 144 -0.70 -2.47 -5.31
N CYS A 145 -0.65 -3.80 -5.39
CA CYS A 145 -0.23 -4.53 -6.59
C CYS A 145 -1.39 -5.11 -7.40
N ASP A 146 -2.63 -4.91 -6.95
CA ASP A 146 -3.92 -5.33 -7.52
C ASP A 146 -4.15 -6.84 -7.66
N ILE A 147 -3.12 -7.64 -7.97
CA ILE A 147 -3.25 -9.04 -8.39
C ILE A 147 -2.54 -10.03 -7.45
N TYR A 148 -3.09 -11.25 -7.43
CA TYR A 148 -2.59 -12.39 -6.65
C TYR A 148 -1.13 -12.74 -6.99
N GLU A 149 -0.78 -12.87 -8.26
CA GLU A 149 0.53 -13.33 -8.72
C GLU A 149 1.67 -12.41 -8.26
N SER A 150 1.44 -11.10 -8.30
CA SER A 150 2.38 -10.09 -7.79
C SER A 150 2.56 -10.18 -6.27
N SER A 151 1.46 -10.41 -5.54
CA SER A 151 1.47 -10.43 -4.07
C SER A 151 2.32 -11.56 -3.48
N ILE A 152 2.43 -12.71 -4.16
CA ILE A 152 3.24 -13.86 -3.71
C ILE A 152 4.71 -13.45 -3.51
N SER A 153 5.29 -12.78 -4.51
CA SER A 153 6.70 -12.36 -4.46
C SER A 153 6.93 -11.34 -3.33
N ILE A 154 5.94 -10.47 -3.10
CA ILE A 154 6.00 -9.45 -2.05
C ILE A 154 5.94 -10.09 -0.67
N PHE A 155 5.01 -11.01 -0.41
CA PHE A 155 4.91 -11.67 0.89
C PHE A 155 6.17 -12.48 1.24
N ASN A 156 6.73 -13.21 0.28
CA ASN A 156 8.00 -13.93 0.47
C ASN A 156 9.15 -12.97 0.81
N TYR A 157 9.17 -11.78 0.20
CA TYR A 157 10.16 -10.76 0.52
C TYR A 157 9.94 -10.18 1.93
N LEU A 158 8.70 -9.95 2.36
CA LEU A 158 8.40 -9.30 3.65
C LEU A 158 8.56 -10.20 4.88
N GLU A 159 8.47 -11.53 4.74
CA GLU A 159 8.43 -12.55 5.82
C GLU A 159 9.34 -12.25 7.02
N ASN A 160 10.59 -11.83 6.77
CA ASN A 160 11.58 -11.58 7.82
C ASN A 160 12.15 -10.15 7.81
N ARG A 161 11.44 -9.22 7.16
CA ARG A 161 11.95 -7.85 6.96
C ARG A 161 11.16 -6.79 7.70
N VAL A 162 9.89 -7.04 8.06
CA VAL A 162 9.08 -6.07 8.82
C VAL A 162 9.54 -6.00 10.27
N SER A 163 9.78 -4.82 10.81
CA SER A 163 10.19 -4.64 12.22
C SER A 163 9.07 -5.04 13.18
N VAL A 164 9.43 -5.51 14.38
CA VAL A 164 8.45 -5.71 15.46
C VAL A 164 7.72 -4.39 15.74
N GLY A 165 6.39 -4.46 15.81
CA GLY A 165 5.51 -3.29 15.89
C GLY A 165 5.14 -2.66 14.55
N GLY A 166 5.88 -2.97 13.48
CA GLY A 166 5.70 -2.44 12.13
C GLY A 166 4.41 -2.90 11.44
N PHE A 167 4.14 -2.32 10.27
CA PHE A 167 2.85 -2.44 9.60
C PHE A 167 2.98 -3.00 8.19
N ILE A 168 2.02 -3.84 7.80
CA ILE A 168 1.71 -4.17 6.42
C ILE A 168 0.31 -3.64 6.14
N MET A 169 0.20 -2.70 5.19
CA MET A 169 -1.07 -2.23 4.64
C MET A 169 -1.23 -2.84 3.25
N ILE A 170 -2.42 -3.35 2.95
CA ILE A 170 -2.71 -4.04 1.70
C ILE A 170 -3.96 -3.42 1.10
N ASP A 171 -3.84 -2.85 -0.10
CA ASP A 171 -4.96 -2.38 -0.88
C ASP A 171 -5.64 -3.52 -1.62
N ASP A 172 -6.93 -3.34 -1.95
CA ASP A 172 -7.71 -4.31 -2.73
C ASP A 172 -7.63 -5.77 -2.20
N PHE A 173 -7.45 -5.93 -0.89
CA PHE A 173 -7.13 -7.19 -0.25
C PHE A 173 -8.15 -8.30 -0.52
N SER A 174 -9.43 -7.92 -0.55
CA SER A 174 -10.56 -8.83 -0.79
C SER A 174 -11.06 -8.84 -2.23
N SER A 175 -10.36 -8.17 -3.17
CA SER A 175 -10.74 -8.17 -4.58
C SER A 175 -10.47 -9.54 -5.20
N VAL A 176 -11.46 -10.09 -5.91
CA VAL A 176 -11.40 -11.44 -6.48
C VAL A 176 -11.35 -11.35 -8.00
N ASP A 177 -10.38 -12.04 -8.60
CA ASP A 177 -10.21 -12.11 -10.05
C ASP A 177 -11.14 -13.13 -10.72
N LYS A 178 -11.10 -13.19 -12.06
CA LYS A 178 -11.92 -14.13 -12.86
C LYS A 178 -11.65 -15.62 -12.57
N ASN A 179 -10.52 -15.92 -11.94
CA ASN A 179 -10.08 -17.27 -11.57
C ASN A 179 -10.35 -17.60 -10.09
N GLY A 180 -10.98 -16.70 -9.34
CA GLY A 180 -11.23 -16.86 -7.91
C GLY A 180 -9.99 -16.64 -7.03
N ASN A 181 -8.93 -16.01 -7.55
CA ASN A 181 -7.76 -15.61 -6.77
C ASN A 181 -7.93 -14.20 -6.19
N SER A 182 -7.23 -13.93 -5.09
CA SER A 182 -7.21 -12.63 -4.42
C SER A 182 -5.93 -12.47 -3.62
N ILE A 183 -5.57 -11.23 -3.25
CA ILE A 183 -4.42 -11.00 -2.37
C ILE A 183 -4.64 -11.68 -1.01
N TYR A 184 -5.88 -11.72 -0.52
CA TYR A 184 -6.26 -12.51 0.66
C TYR A 184 -5.87 -13.99 0.53
N LYS A 185 -6.12 -14.62 -0.63
CA LYS A 185 -5.72 -16.02 -0.86
C LYS A 185 -4.19 -16.19 -0.73
N ALA A 186 -3.41 -15.30 -1.33
CA ALA A 186 -1.95 -15.32 -1.21
C ALA A 186 -1.46 -15.08 0.24
N TRP A 187 -2.15 -14.22 1.00
CA TRP A 187 -1.88 -14.00 2.42
C TRP A 187 -2.11 -15.26 3.25
N GLU A 188 -3.24 -15.93 3.06
CA GLU A 188 -3.59 -17.16 3.79
C GLU A 188 -2.66 -18.33 3.44
N GLU A 189 -2.25 -18.46 2.19
CA GLU A 189 -1.30 -19.48 1.75
C GLU A 189 0.11 -19.24 2.32
N ASN A 190 0.48 -17.99 2.61
CA ASN A 190 1.75 -17.65 3.24
C ASN A 190 1.68 -17.68 4.78
N LYS A 191 1.64 -18.91 5.34
CA LYS A 191 1.54 -19.11 6.79
C LYS A 191 2.67 -18.48 7.60
N LYS A 192 3.85 -18.28 7.01
CA LYS A 192 5.00 -17.75 7.73
C LYS A 192 4.85 -16.26 8.02
N ILE A 193 4.34 -15.48 7.07
CA ILE A 193 4.07 -14.06 7.31
C ILE A 193 2.82 -13.87 8.19
N ASN A 194 1.78 -14.69 8.04
CA ASN A 194 0.51 -14.50 8.76
C ASN A 194 0.64 -14.69 10.29
N GLN A 195 1.55 -15.56 10.77
CA GLN A 195 1.62 -15.95 12.19
C GLN A 195 2.11 -14.84 13.14
N ASP A 196 2.92 -13.90 12.64
CA ASP A 196 3.50 -12.83 13.46
C ASP A 196 2.68 -11.54 13.45
N PHE A 197 1.59 -11.53 12.68
CA PHE A 197 0.78 -10.35 12.42
C PHE A 197 -0.62 -10.51 12.99
N ILE A 198 -1.15 -9.40 13.50
CA ILE A 198 -2.57 -9.30 13.87
C ILE A 198 -3.25 -8.30 12.95
N PHE A 199 -4.54 -8.48 12.76
CA PHE A 199 -5.39 -7.45 12.19
C PHE A 199 -5.34 -6.18 13.05
N TYR A 200 -5.09 -5.03 12.41
CA TYR A 200 -5.00 -3.73 13.07
C TYR A 200 -6.19 -2.82 12.72
N SER A 201 -6.48 -2.66 11.43
CA SER A 201 -7.60 -1.85 10.93
C SER A 201 -7.90 -2.16 9.47
N ASN A 202 -8.95 -1.55 8.93
CA ASN A 202 -9.32 -1.64 7.52
C ASN A 202 -9.78 -0.28 6.99
N TYR A 203 -9.74 -0.12 5.66
CA TYR A 203 -10.26 1.05 4.98
C TYR A 203 -10.85 0.61 3.63
N SER A 204 -12.14 0.86 3.38
CA SER A 204 -12.83 0.33 2.20
C SER A 204 -12.60 -1.20 2.08
N ASN A 205 -12.00 -1.69 0.99
CA ASN A 205 -11.60 -3.09 0.77
C ASN A 205 -10.13 -3.39 1.10
N GLY A 206 -9.36 -2.40 1.58
CA GLY A 206 -8.00 -2.56 2.06
C GLY A 206 -7.93 -2.95 3.54
N GLN A 207 -6.87 -3.64 3.93
CA GLN A 207 -6.62 -4.09 5.30
C GLN A 207 -5.23 -3.72 5.79
N VAL A 208 -5.10 -3.56 7.10
CA VAL A 208 -3.85 -3.24 7.78
C VAL A 208 -3.58 -4.30 8.84
N PHE A 209 -2.37 -4.82 8.81
CA PHE A 209 -1.83 -5.78 9.75
C PHE A 209 -0.66 -5.16 10.49
N ARG A 210 -0.51 -5.55 11.75
CA ARG A 210 0.57 -5.10 12.62
C ARG A 210 1.38 -6.30 13.11
N ARG A 211 2.70 -6.22 12.97
CA ARG A 211 3.62 -7.24 13.46
C ARG A 211 3.78 -7.14 14.97
N ILE A 212 3.59 -8.25 15.69
CA ILE A 212 3.64 -8.27 17.17
C ILE A 212 4.79 -9.13 17.70
N LYS A 213 5.32 -10.04 16.87
CA LYS A 213 6.42 -10.95 17.20
C LYS A 213 7.58 -10.81 16.23
#